data_AF-A0AAV8PB61-F1
#
_entry.id   AF-A0AAV8PB61-F1
#
_cell.length_a   1.000
_cell.length_b   1.000
_cell.length_c   1.000
_cell.angle_alpha   90.00
_cell.angle_beta   90.00
_cell.angle_gamma   90.00
#
_symmetry.space_group_name_H-M   'P 1'
#
loop_
_entity.id
_entity.type
_entity.pdbx_description
1 polymer ?
#
loop_
_entity_poly.entity_id
_entity_poly.type
_entity_poly.pdbx_seq_one_letter_code
_entity_poly.pdbx_strand_id
1 'polypeptide(L)' 'MQLLESGLKVKEYELLRRNFSDIGCFGFGIQEHIDLGIKYDPSTGIHGMDFYVVLERAGYRVARHRR' A
#
# COMPACT_ATOMS: atom_id res chain seq x y z
N MET A 1 7.74 6.92 2.15
CA MET A 1 8.41 5.88 1.34
C MET A 1 8.64 4.59 2.11
N GLN A 2 9.20 4.64 3.32
CA GLN A 2 9.58 3.45 4.11
C GLN A 2 8.46 2.38 4.23
N LEU A 3 7.21 2.78 4.49
CA LEU A 3 6.10 1.83 4.64
C LEU A 3 5.81 1.05 3.34
N LEU A 4 5.81 1.73 2.19
CA LEU A 4 5.57 1.10 0.89
C LEU A 4 6.72 0.15 0.52
N GLU A 5 7.96 0.56 0.80
CA GLU A 5 9.15 -0.25 0.57
C GLU A 5 9.13 -1.54 1.41
N SER A 6 8.81 -1.44 2.70
CA SER A 6 8.63 -2.62 3.56
C SER A 6 7.52 -3.52 3.04
N GLY A 7 6.37 -2.95 2.64
CA GLY A 7 5.26 -3.74 2.12
C GLY A 7 5.59 -4.47 0.80
N LEU A 8 6.30 -3.81 -0.11
CA LEU A 8 6.76 -4.42 -1.35
C LEU A 8 7.81 -5.51 -1.11
N LYS A 9 8.69 -5.32 -0.11
CA LYS A 9 9.67 -6.33 0.29
C LYS A 9 9.00 -7.61 0.79
N VAL A 10 7.91 -7.51 1.56
CA VAL A 10 7.09 -8.66 1.99
C VAL A 10 6.46 -9.40 0.80
N LYS A 11 6.22 -8.69 -0.30
CA LYS A 11 5.75 -9.27 -1.57
C LYS A 11 6.88 -9.67 -2.53
N GLU A 12 8.13 -9.68 -2.07
CA GLU A 12 9.30 -9.99 -2.90
C GLU A 12 9.40 -9.10 -4.16
N TYR A 13 8.81 -7.91 -4.10
CA TYR A 13 8.65 -6.98 -5.23
C TYR A 13 7.86 -7.54 -6.43
N GLU A 14 7.10 -8.61 -6.23
CA GLU A 14 6.24 -9.20 -7.24
C GLU A 14 4.76 -8.86 -7.02
N LEU A 15 4.11 -8.38 -8.09
CA LEU A 15 2.68 -8.06 -8.10
C LEU A 15 2.03 -8.63 -9.36
N LEU A 16 0.79 -9.09 -9.24
CA LEU A 16 0.04 -9.60 -10.38
C LEU A 16 -0.54 -8.45 -11.19
N ARG A 17 -0.77 -8.69 -12.49
CA ARG A 17 -1.36 -7.68 -13.38
C ARG A 17 -2.70 -7.14 -12.89
N ARG A 18 -3.52 -7.97 -12.23
CA ARG A 18 -4.82 -7.58 -11.67
C ARG A 18 -4.74 -6.57 -10.51
N ASN A 19 -3.56 -6.40 -9.91
CA ASN A 19 -3.34 -5.45 -8.83
C ASN A 19 -3.22 -4.01 -9.33
N PHE A 20 -3.06 -3.81 -10.64
CA PHE A 20 -2.97 -2.50 -11.28
C PHE A 20 -4.33 -2.11 -11.85
N SER A 21 -4.77 -0.89 -11.53
CA SER A 21 -6.00 -0.32 -12.08
C SER A 21 -5.74 0.41 -13.39
N ASP A 22 -6.79 0.59 -14.18
CA ASP A 22 -6.72 1.27 -15.48
C ASP A 22 -6.31 2.76 -15.36
N ILE A 23 -6.50 3.35 -14.18
CA ILE A 23 -6.13 4.75 -13.88
C ILE A 23 -4.69 4.88 -13.37
N GLY A 24 -3.91 3.79 -13.34
CA GLY A 24 -2.50 3.81 -12.93
C GLY A 24 -2.25 3.76 -11.42
N CYS A 25 -3.28 3.42 -10.63
CA CYS A 25 -3.11 3.10 -9.20
C CYS A 25 -2.86 1.59 -9.05
N PHE A 26 -2.36 1.18 -7.90
CA PHE A 26 -2.20 -0.24 -7.61
C PHE A 26 -2.39 -0.53 -6.12
N GLY A 27 -2.69 -1.78 -5.78
CA GLY A 27 -2.83 -2.19 -4.40
C GLY A 27 -2.46 -3.63 -4.15
N PHE A 28 -2.11 -3.96 -2.92
CA PHE A 28 -1.76 -5.30 -2.48
C PHE A 28 -2.08 -5.50 -1.01
N GLY A 29 -2.44 -6.72 -0.63
CA GLY A 29 -2.73 -7.09 0.75
C GLY A 29 -1.61 -7.91 1.38
N ILE A 30 -1.36 -7.68 2.65
CA ILE A 30 -0.47 -8.47 3.52
C ILE A 30 -1.34 -9.21 4.52
N GLN A 31 -1.08 -10.51 4.72
CA GLN A 31 -1.89 -11.34 5.62
C GLN A 31 -1.59 -11.04 7.09
N GLU A 32 -0.33 -10.72 7.40
CA GLU A 32 0.10 -10.47 8.77
C GLU A 32 0.95 -9.19 8.82
N HIS A 33 0.49 -8.18 9.57
CA HIS A 33 1.24 -6.93 9.71
C HIS A 33 2.56 -7.09 10.48
N ILE A 34 2.81 -8.23 11.14
CA ILE A 34 4.09 -8.52 11.79
C ILE A 34 5.24 -8.60 10.76
N ASP A 35 4.94 -8.99 9.52
CA ASP A 35 5.91 -9.05 8.41
C ASP A 35 6.45 -7.66 8.04
N LEU A 36 5.72 -6.59 8.40
CA LEU A 36 6.16 -5.21 8.21
C LEU A 36 7.19 -4.76 9.26
N GLY A 37 7.54 -5.61 10.23
CA GLY A 37 8.48 -5.30 11.31
C GLY A 37 7.86 -4.55 12.48
N ILE A 38 6.52 -4.53 12.57
CA ILE A 38 5.80 -3.97 13.71
C ILE A 38 5.95 -4.93 14.89
N LYS A 39 6.24 -4.39 16.09
CA LYS A 39 6.35 -5.21 17.29
C LYS A 39 5.03 -5.91 17.58
N TYR A 40 5.12 -7.20 17.87
CA TYR A 40 3.98 -7.99 18.32
C TYR A 40 3.49 -7.49 19.70
N ASP A 41 2.19 -7.17 19.77
CA ASP A 41 1.47 -6.89 21.01
C ASP A 41 0.30 -7.90 21.13
N PRO A 42 0.30 -8.79 22.15
CA PRO A 42 -0.75 -9.79 22.35
C PRO A 42 -2.16 -9.19 22.49
N SER A 43 -2.28 -7.93 22.91
CA SER A 43 -3.58 -7.25 23.03
C SER A 43 -4.17 -6.86 21.68
N THR A 44 -3.32 -6.65 20.68
CA THR A 44 -3.74 -6.24 19.33
C THR A 44 -4.07 -7.47 18.50
N GLY A 45 -3.29 -8.55 18.61
CA GLY A 45 -3.45 -9.76 17.78
C GLY A 45 -2.81 -9.62 16.40
N ILE A 46 -2.92 -10.66 15.55
CA ILE A 46 -2.37 -10.67 14.17
C ILE A 46 -3.49 -10.30 13.20
N HIS A 47 -3.23 -9.27 12.38
CA HIS A 47 -4.19 -8.74 11.41
C HIS A 47 -3.57 -8.59 10.04
N GLY A 48 -4.39 -8.82 9.02
CA GLY A 48 -4.07 -8.44 7.65
C GLY A 48 -4.24 -6.95 7.41
N MET A 49 -3.54 -6.45 6.40
CA MET A 49 -3.58 -5.05 5.98
C MET A 49 -3.62 -4.96 4.45
N ASP A 50 -4.44 -4.04 3.94
CA ASP A 50 -4.49 -3.73 2.51
C ASP A 50 -3.84 -2.37 2.24
N PHE A 51 -3.00 -2.34 1.21
CA PHE A 51 -2.36 -1.14 0.70
C PHE A 51 -2.99 -0.74 -0.62
N TYR A 52 -3.34 0.54 -0.76
CA TYR A 52 -3.75 1.14 -2.02
C TYR A 52 -2.92 2.39 -2.28
N VAL A 53 -2.18 2.38 -3.38
CA VAL A 53 -1.22 3.41 -3.77
C VAL A 53 -1.77 4.19 -4.95
N VAL A 54 -1.90 5.50 -4.75
CA VAL A 54 -2.37 6.43 -5.76
C VAL A 54 -1.16 7.13 -6.38
N LEU A 55 -0.99 6.96 -7.69
CA LEU A 55 0.05 7.64 -8.46
C LEU A 55 -0.57 8.81 -9.23
N GLU A 56 0.02 9.99 -9.07
CA GLU A 56 -0.44 11.21 -9.75
C GLU A 56 0.73 11.96 -10.37
N ARG A 57 0.47 12.61 -11.50
CA ARG A 57 1.42 13.55 -12.11
C ARG A 57 1.28 14.92 -11.44
N ALA A 58 2.32 15.75 -11.56
CA ALA A 58 2.22 17.16 -11.22
C ALA A 58 1.04 17.81 -11.98
N GLY A 59 0.20 18.59 -11.30
CA GLY A 59 -0.97 19.27 -11.89
C GLY A 59 -2.33 18.85 -11.30
N TYR A 60 -2.42 17.73 -10.56
CA TYR A 60 -3.67 17.26 -9.95
C TYR A 60 -4.28 18.22 -8.91
N ARG A 61 -3.52 19.21 -8.43
CA ARG A 61 -4.03 20.27 -7.55
C ARG A 61 -5.19 21.04 -8.19
N VAL A 62 -5.18 21.25 -9.51
CA VAL A 62 -6.23 22.02 -10.22
C VAL A 62 -7.59 21.35 -10.08
N ALA A 63 -7.65 20.02 -10.17
CA ALA A 63 -8.89 19.26 -10.03
C ALA A 63 -9.41 19.17 -8.59
N ARG A 64 -8.52 19.30 -7.59
CA ARG A 64 -8.85 19.16 -6.16
C ARG A 64 -9.12 20.48 -5.44
N HIS A 65 -8.79 21.61 -6.07
CA HIS A 65 -8.95 22.91 -5.43
C HIS A 65 -10.44 23.29 -5.40
N ARG A 66 -11.00 23.43 -4.20
CA ARG A 66 -12.31 24.02 -3.96
C ARG A 66 -12.14 25.54 -3.88
N ARG A 67 -12.93 26.28 -4.67
CA ARG A 67 -13.04 27.75 -4.56
C ARG A 67 -13.67 28.17 -3.24
#